data_AF-A0A077WC79-F1
#
_entry.id   AF-A0A077WC79-F1
#
_cell.length_a   1.000
_cell.length_b   1.000
_cell.length_c   1.000
_cell.angle_alpha   90.00
_cell.angle_beta   90.00
_cell.angle_gamma   90.00
#
_symmetry.space_group_name_H-M   'P 1'
#
loop_
_entity.id
_entity.type
_entity.pdbx_description
1 polymer ?
#
loop_
_entity_poly.entity_id
_entity_poly.type
_entity_poly.pdbx_seq_one_letter_code
_entity_poly.pdbx_strand_id
1 'polypeptide(L)'
;MVLSADSPLGRTLVAVRHYEENDPYRAVRREDPAHSRSASDSSTRRLTTTPVPDLYNNEDDPYARNGGDDSNKRTSRAWATNDRANSYLPYSHHQHDPAAVPAPIYIDDVGSMDEQDRTISLQMDPAQSLSSSRVGATRMNTIQRMQAITEEADAEQAFKKRRRKQRWCCCCGGKSRRWWRNICIASILTAVIIAVIWYFVWPRVPHLSLMEVDNIDDLNAWQNKKNSTLVSFNATWIVNMTADNTENWIPTHIRNMAVRVVNRDTTKIIGQGDSGTLVLAPRTKQLVTLQLSMYYYAPSEDDPTFSDLLSACLVNAQGVSLSGSKQDTGLAIDFLVTTSIAGIAWSTTQNISTPVGFQCPT
;
A
#
# COMPACT_ATOMS: atom_id res chain seq x y z
N MET A 1 15.71 -31.71 -70.17
CA MET A 1 16.27 -32.84 -69.41
C MET A 1 15.35 -33.08 -68.23
N VAL A 2 14.69 -34.23 -68.27
CA VAL A 2 13.72 -34.70 -67.27
C VAL A 2 14.50 -35.59 -66.31
N LEU A 3 14.49 -35.26 -65.02
CA LEU A 3 14.87 -36.21 -63.98
C LEU A 3 13.87 -36.11 -62.83
N SER A 4 12.97 -37.08 -62.87
CA SER A 4 12.09 -37.56 -61.82
C SER A 4 12.91 -38.46 -60.88
N ALA A 5 12.73 -38.34 -59.56
CA ALA A 5 13.14 -39.37 -58.61
C ALA A 5 12.42 -39.19 -57.26
N ASP A 6 11.32 -39.92 -57.15
CA ASP A 6 10.85 -40.74 -56.01
C ASP A 6 11.27 -40.41 -54.57
N SER A 7 10.21 -40.26 -53.76
CA SER A 7 10.16 -40.36 -52.30
C SER A 7 10.67 -41.71 -51.76
N PRO A 8 11.01 -41.75 -50.46
CA PRO A 8 10.35 -42.76 -49.64
C PRO A 8 9.79 -42.19 -48.33
N LEU A 9 8.57 -42.65 -48.05
CA LEU A 9 7.80 -42.49 -46.82
C LEU A 9 8.61 -42.87 -45.57
N GLY A 10 8.90 -41.86 -44.74
CA GLY A 10 9.45 -42.02 -43.40
C GLY A 10 8.33 -42.22 -42.37
N ARG A 11 8.35 -43.40 -41.74
CA ARG A 11 7.46 -43.90 -40.68
C ARG A 11 7.10 -42.88 -39.60
N THR A 12 5.80 -42.76 -39.35
CA THR A 12 5.20 -42.27 -38.10
C THR A 12 5.55 -43.20 -36.94
N LEU A 13 6.42 -42.74 -36.03
CA LEU A 13 6.59 -43.34 -34.71
C LEU A 13 5.50 -42.79 -33.79
N VAL A 14 4.48 -43.61 -33.54
CA VAL A 14 3.50 -43.40 -32.48
C VAL A 14 4.20 -43.72 -31.16
N ALA A 15 4.57 -42.68 -30.41
CA ALA A 15 5.05 -42.82 -29.05
C ALA A 15 3.87 -43.25 -28.14
N VAL A 16 3.81 -44.54 -27.84
CA VAL A 16 2.95 -45.09 -26.80
C VAL A 16 3.48 -44.60 -25.46
N ARG A 17 2.79 -43.65 -24.83
CA ARG A 17 3.00 -43.30 -23.42
C ARG A 17 2.50 -44.47 -22.57
N HIS A 18 3.43 -45.30 -22.11
CA HIS A 18 3.19 -46.21 -21.01
C HIS A 18 2.94 -45.37 -19.76
N TYR A 19 1.74 -45.46 -19.18
CA TYR A 19 1.44 -44.86 -17.89
C TYR A 19 2.21 -45.62 -16.81
N GLU A 20 3.06 -44.90 -16.08
CA GLU A 20 3.81 -45.39 -14.93
C GLU A 20 2.87 -45.42 -13.73
N GLU A 21 2.20 -46.56 -13.56
CA GLU A 21 1.16 -46.80 -12.56
C GLU A 21 1.74 -47.39 -11.26
N ASN A 22 2.80 -46.82 -10.71
CA ASN A 22 3.36 -47.25 -9.41
C ASN A 22 4.10 -46.09 -8.70
N ASP A 23 3.34 -45.12 -8.20
CA ASP A 23 3.84 -44.19 -7.17
C ASP A 23 3.43 -44.71 -5.78
N PRO A 24 4.35 -45.24 -4.96
CA PRO A 24 4.06 -45.72 -3.61
C PRO A 24 3.76 -44.60 -2.60
N TYR A 25 3.80 -43.32 -3.01
CA TYR A 25 3.45 -42.17 -2.18
C TYR A 25 2.11 -41.51 -2.54
N ARG A 26 1.29 -42.14 -3.39
CA ARG A 26 -0.08 -41.66 -3.66
C ARG A 26 -0.96 -41.88 -2.41
N ALA A 27 -0.90 -40.93 -1.48
CA ALA A 27 -1.77 -40.89 -0.31
C ALA A 27 -3.24 -40.83 -0.77
N VAL A 28 -3.92 -41.96 -0.63
CA VAL A 28 -5.36 -42.09 -0.84
C VAL A 28 -6.04 -41.18 0.19
N ARG A 29 -6.57 -40.04 -0.27
CA ARG A 29 -7.45 -39.19 0.53
C ARG A 29 -8.75 -39.97 0.73
N ARG A 30 -8.93 -40.53 1.92
CA ARG A 30 -10.24 -41.00 2.38
C ARG A 30 -11.15 -39.78 2.50
N GLU A 31 -12.19 -39.76 1.69
CA GLU A 31 -13.33 -38.87 1.92
C GLU A 31 -14.18 -39.49 3.03
N ASP A 32 -14.00 -38.98 4.25
CA ASP A 32 -14.95 -39.18 5.32
C ASP A 32 -16.06 -38.12 5.19
N PRO A 33 -17.33 -38.50 5.03
CA PRO A 33 -18.43 -37.57 5.15
C PRO A 33 -18.77 -37.43 6.63
N ALA A 34 -18.76 -36.17 7.08
CA ALA A 34 -19.44 -35.63 8.26
C ALA A 34 -18.55 -35.03 9.35
N HIS A 35 -19.04 -33.86 9.79
CA HIS A 35 -18.78 -33.16 11.05
C HIS A 35 -17.55 -32.24 11.12
N SER A 36 -17.84 -30.94 11.06
CA SER A 36 -17.50 -29.88 12.03
C SER A 36 -17.58 -28.53 11.31
N ARG A 37 -18.68 -27.76 11.37
CA ARG A 37 -19.07 -26.82 12.44
C ARG A 37 -17.88 -26.11 13.11
N SER A 38 -17.96 -24.78 13.08
CA SER A 38 -17.18 -23.74 13.78
C SER A 38 -16.05 -23.14 12.93
N ALA A 39 -15.83 -21.82 12.83
CA ALA A 39 -16.39 -20.68 13.55
C ALA A 39 -16.20 -19.42 12.70
N SER A 40 -17.23 -18.56 12.62
CA SER A 40 -17.11 -17.14 12.25
C SER A 40 -18.35 -16.38 12.73
N ASP A 41 -18.64 -16.50 14.03
CA ASP A 41 -19.50 -15.55 14.74
C ASP A 41 -18.61 -14.76 15.70
N SER A 42 -18.22 -13.57 15.26
CA SER A 42 -17.48 -12.55 16.00
C SER A 42 -18.15 -11.24 15.60
N SER A 43 -18.62 -10.34 16.47
CA SER A 43 -18.51 -10.23 17.91
C SER A 43 -19.35 -9.01 18.31
N THR A 44 -20.64 -9.17 18.60
CA THR A 44 -21.47 -8.08 19.14
C THR A 44 -22.57 -8.64 20.06
N ARG A 45 -22.20 -9.40 21.09
CA ARG A 45 -23.19 -9.74 22.14
C ARG A 45 -22.52 -10.11 23.46
N ARG A 46 -22.54 -9.15 24.39
CA ARG A 46 -22.85 -9.30 25.83
C ARG A 46 -22.04 -8.31 26.68
N LEU A 47 -22.60 -7.10 26.80
CA LEU A 47 -22.56 -6.38 28.07
C LEU A 47 -23.92 -6.59 28.73
N THR A 48 -24.08 -7.74 29.39
CA THR A 48 -25.15 -7.96 30.37
C THR A 48 -24.47 -8.22 31.70
N THR A 49 -24.45 -7.18 32.52
CA THR A 49 -24.10 -7.23 33.94
C THR A 49 -25.18 -8.00 34.68
N THR A 50 -24.93 -9.28 34.98
CA THR A 50 -25.63 -9.99 36.04
C THR A 50 -24.81 -9.85 37.33
N PRO A 51 -25.37 -9.29 38.42
CA PRO A 51 -24.70 -9.29 39.72
C PRO A 51 -24.69 -10.72 40.26
N VAL A 52 -23.50 -11.30 40.41
CA VAL A 52 -23.29 -12.51 41.19
C VAL A 52 -23.19 -12.08 42.66
N PRO A 53 -23.91 -12.72 43.60
CA PRO A 53 -23.74 -12.44 45.03
C PRO A 53 -22.35 -12.90 45.48
N ASP A 54 -21.57 -11.97 46.02
CA ASP A 54 -20.27 -12.22 46.63
C ASP A 54 -20.41 -13.19 47.81
N LEU A 55 -19.80 -14.37 47.68
CA LEU A 55 -19.62 -15.36 48.75
C LEU A 55 -18.18 -15.89 48.69
N TYR A 56 -17.20 -14.99 48.76
CA TYR A 56 -15.82 -15.34 49.06
C TYR A 56 -15.26 -14.33 50.07
N ASN A 57 -15.10 -14.80 51.31
CA ASN A 57 -14.32 -14.13 52.35
C ASN A 57 -12.85 -14.07 51.89
N ASN A 58 -12.40 -12.88 51.51
CA ASN A 58 -10.98 -12.57 51.25
C ASN A 58 -10.27 -12.21 52.57
N GLU A 59 -10.16 -13.17 53.50
CA GLU A 59 -9.45 -12.95 54.78
C GLU A 59 -7.97 -13.39 54.76
N ASP A 60 -7.49 -14.03 53.70
CA ASP A 60 -6.14 -14.63 53.66
C ASP A 60 -5.22 -14.10 52.52
N ASP A 61 -5.42 -12.85 52.04
CA ASP A 61 -4.44 -12.23 51.14
C ASP A 61 -3.44 -11.35 51.93
N PRO A 62 -2.18 -11.79 52.13
CA PRO A 62 -1.16 -11.01 52.83
C PRO A 62 -0.67 -9.77 52.05
N TYR A 63 -1.13 -9.57 50.81
CA TYR A 63 -0.89 -8.36 50.02
C TYR A 63 -2.10 -7.42 49.96
N ALA A 64 -3.23 -7.77 50.60
CA ALA A 64 -4.35 -6.84 50.76
C ALA A 64 -3.88 -5.64 51.60
N ARG A 65 -3.81 -4.47 50.95
CA ARG A 65 -3.51 -3.21 51.62
C ARG A 65 -4.53 -2.99 52.73
N ASN A 66 -4.09 -3.03 53.99
CA ASN A 66 -4.83 -2.56 55.16
C ASN A 66 -5.29 -1.11 54.93
N GLY A 67 -6.49 -0.94 54.40
CA GLY A 67 -7.19 0.33 54.29
C GLY A 67 -7.84 0.62 55.63
N GLY A 68 -7.16 1.46 56.42
CA GLY A 68 -7.65 1.91 57.71
C GLY A 68 -9.04 2.52 57.63
N ASP A 69 -9.84 2.12 58.62
CA ASP A 69 -11.11 2.66 59.06
C ASP A 69 -11.19 4.19 58.96
N ASP A 70 -12.08 4.68 58.10
CA ASP A 70 -12.71 5.99 58.21
C ASP A 70 -14.22 5.81 58.02
N SER A 71 -14.82 4.99 58.90
CA SER A 71 -16.26 4.87 59.05
C SER A 71 -16.82 6.12 59.72
N ASN A 72 -17.23 7.13 58.94
CA ASN A 72 -18.41 7.96 59.22
C ASN A 72 -18.58 9.07 58.18
N LYS A 73 -19.29 8.75 57.09
CA LYS A 73 -20.28 9.67 56.49
C LYS A 73 -21.19 8.92 55.52
N ARG A 74 -22.24 8.36 56.13
CA ARG A 74 -23.62 8.32 55.64
C ARG A 74 -23.85 8.78 54.19
N THR A 75 -24.13 7.79 53.35
CA THR A 75 -25.39 7.64 52.60
C THR A 75 -25.98 8.90 51.98
N SER A 76 -25.78 9.08 50.67
CA SER A 76 -26.86 9.20 49.68
C SER A 76 -26.25 9.47 48.29
N ARG A 77 -26.92 8.93 47.26
CA ARG A 77 -26.62 9.01 45.81
C ARG A 77 -25.78 7.87 45.23
N ALA A 78 -26.34 6.67 45.34
CA ALA A 78 -26.42 5.81 44.17
C ALA A 78 -27.30 6.51 43.10
N TRP A 79 -27.18 6.08 41.84
CA TRP A 79 -27.90 6.58 40.65
C TRP A 79 -27.28 7.82 39.99
N ALA A 80 -26.06 7.69 39.48
CA ALA A 80 -25.57 8.51 38.37
C ALA A 80 -24.90 7.59 37.34
N THR A 81 -25.73 7.16 36.40
CA THR A 81 -25.38 6.47 35.16
C THR A 81 -24.41 7.31 34.32
N ASN A 82 -23.37 6.68 33.76
CA ASN A 82 -22.79 7.01 32.45
C ASN A 82 -22.70 8.50 32.04
N ASP A 83 -22.15 9.37 32.88
CA ASP A 83 -21.69 10.69 32.43
C ASP A 83 -20.39 10.50 31.64
N ARG A 84 -20.56 10.16 30.36
CA ARG A 84 -19.55 10.27 29.33
C ARG A 84 -19.03 11.71 29.35
N ALA A 85 -17.72 11.81 29.52
CA ALA A 85 -16.96 13.03 29.50
C ALA A 85 -17.37 13.96 28.34
N ASN A 86 -17.91 15.11 28.72
CA ASN A 86 -17.84 16.42 28.06
C ASN A 86 -17.09 16.44 26.71
N SER A 87 -17.80 16.13 25.63
CA SER A 87 -17.42 16.55 24.29
C SER A 87 -17.64 18.07 24.20
N TYR A 88 -16.54 18.81 24.06
CA TYR A 88 -16.51 20.28 23.98
C TYR A 88 -17.04 20.84 22.64
N LEU A 89 -18.02 20.16 22.03
CA LEU A 89 -18.71 20.62 20.84
C LEU A 89 -20.17 20.89 21.20
N PRO A 90 -20.67 22.13 21.01
CA PRO A 90 -22.00 22.57 21.46
C PRO A 90 -23.21 21.86 20.82
N TYR A 91 -23.01 20.79 20.04
CA TYR A 91 -24.05 20.05 19.33
C TYR A 91 -24.00 18.51 19.54
N SER A 92 -23.20 18.01 20.49
CA SER A 92 -22.98 16.56 20.66
C SER A 92 -24.04 15.85 21.53
N HIS A 93 -25.10 16.53 21.98
CA HIS A 93 -26.13 15.96 22.88
C HIS A 93 -27.43 15.55 22.18
N HIS A 94 -27.35 15.09 20.92
CA HIS A 94 -28.50 14.44 20.30
C HIS A 94 -28.53 12.97 20.70
N GLN A 95 -29.47 12.61 21.58
CA GLN A 95 -29.81 11.19 21.80
C GLN A 95 -30.31 10.64 20.47
N HIS A 96 -29.55 9.71 19.88
CA HIS A 96 -29.97 9.05 18.66
C HIS A 96 -31.14 8.12 18.99
N ASP A 97 -32.31 8.39 18.42
CA ASP A 97 -33.44 7.46 18.47
C ASP A 97 -33.08 6.21 17.65
N PRO A 98 -33.00 5.02 18.26
CA PRO A 98 -32.63 3.79 17.56
C PRO A 98 -33.67 3.35 16.52
N ALA A 99 -34.89 3.91 16.55
CA ALA A 99 -35.92 3.64 15.56
C ALA A 99 -35.91 4.63 14.37
N ALA A 100 -35.11 5.70 14.43
CA ALA A 100 -35.05 6.67 13.36
C ALA A 100 -34.28 6.12 12.15
N VAL A 101 -34.96 6.08 10.99
CA VAL A 101 -34.35 5.72 9.71
C VAL A 101 -33.26 6.77 9.40
N PRO A 102 -32.00 6.37 9.19
CA PRO A 102 -30.93 7.32 8.91
C PRO A 102 -31.26 8.10 7.64
N ALA A 103 -31.22 9.43 7.73
CA ALA A 103 -31.45 10.28 6.58
C ALA A 103 -30.41 9.95 5.49
N PRO A 104 -30.81 9.81 4.22
CA PRO A 104 -29.88 9.54 3.14
C PRO A 104 -28.84 10.66 3.09
N ILE A 105 -27.57 10.26 3.10
CA ILE A 105 -26.46 11.19 2.90
C ILE A 105 -26.52 11.60 1.44
N TYR A 106 -26.96 12.84 1.20
CA TYR A 106 -26.82 13.46 -0.12
C TYR A 106 -25.33 13.71 -0.33
N ILE A 107 -24.70 12.86 -1.14
CA ILE A 107 -23.45 13.21 -1.80
C ILE A 107 -23.89 14.15 -2.92
N ASP A 108 -23.61 15.44 -2.76
CA ASP A 108 -23.70 16.37 -3.86
C ASP A 108 -22.66 15.90 -4.88
N ASP A 109 -23.13 15.16 -5.89
CA ASP A 109 -22.34 14.83 -7.08
C ASP A 109 -21.98 16.17 -7.72
N VAL A 110 -20.77 16.62 -7.42
CA VAL A 110 -20.13 17.78 -8.01
C VAL A 110 -20.14 17.57 -9.52
N GLY A 111 -21.06 18.28 -10.16
CA GLY A 111 -21.12 18.43 -11.60
C GLY A 111 -19.75 18.85 -12.14
N SER A 112 -19.42 18.27 -13.29
CA SER A 112 -18.35 18.65 -14.21
C SER A 112 -17.89 20.10 -14.03
N MET A 113 -16.75 20.30 -13.36
CA MET A 113 -15.99 21.54 -13.47
C MET A 113 -14.68 21.24 -14.17
N ASP A 114 -14.50 21.92 -15.29
CA ASP A 114 -13.32 21.90 -16.12
C ASP A 114 -12.05 22.22 -15.33
N GLU A 115 -11.00 21.57 -15.81
CA GLU A 115 -9.65 21.49 -15.28
C GLU A 115 -8.87 22.76 -15.64
N GLN A 116 -8.97 23.80 -14.80
CA GLN A 116 -7.94 24.86 -14.75
C GLN A 116 -8.04 25.67 -13.45
N ASP A 117 -6.89 25.82 -12.82
CA ASP A 117 -6.59 26.70 -11.67
C ASP A 117 -7.28 26.43 -10.33
N ARG A 118 -6.56 25.69 -9.47
CA ARG A 118 -6.64 25.91 -8.01
C ARG A 118 -5.26 25.86 -7.35
N THR A 119 -4.59 27.01 -7.32
CA THR A 119 -3.67 27.34 -6.23
C THR A 119 -4.50 27.88 -5.07
N ILE A 120 -4.55 27.14 -3.96
CA ILE A 120 -5.29 27.56 -2.75
C ILE A 120 -4.33 28.40 -1.90
N SER A 121 -4.36 29.71 -2.07
CA SER A 121 -3.74 30.67 -1.15
C SER A 121 -4.72 31.01 -0.03
N LEU A 122 -4.45 30.52 1.18
CA LEU A 122 -5.12 30.96 2.41
C LEU A 122 -4.59 32.34 2.80
N GLN A 123 -5.21 33.39 2.25
CA GLN A 123 -4.96 34.77 2.62
C GLN A 123 -5.94 35.17 3.72
N MET A 124 -5.42 35.35 4.94
CA MET A 124 -6.16 35.95 6.06
C MET A 124 -6.13 37.48 5.91
N ASP A 125 -7.29 38.08 5.69
CA ASP A 125 -7.47 39.53 5.76
C ASP A 125 -7.55 40.01 7.22
N PRO A 126 -6.81 41.07 7.61
CA PRO A 126 -7.02 41.76 8.87
C PRO A 126 -8.11 42.81 8.70
N ALA A 127 -9.32 42.54 9.18
CA ALA A 127 -10.39 43.53 9.22
C ALA A 127 -10.07 44.65 10.22
N GLN A 128 -10.12 45.86 9.68
CA GLN A 128 -9.73 47.13 10.25
C GLN A 128 -10.81 47.70 11.19
N SER A 129 -10.33 48.48 12.14
CA SER A 129 -11.07 49.47 12.94
C SER A 129 -11.83 50.48 12.07
N LEU A 130 -13.02 50.94 12.49
CA LEU A 130 -13.54 52.30 12.27
C LEU A 130 -14.77 52.59 13.17
N SER A 131 -14.52 53.31 14.26
CA SER A 131 -15.17 54.57 14.68
C SER A 131 -16.60 54.92 14.22
N SER A 132 -17.49 55.16 15.19
CA SER A 132 -18.60 56.13 15.16
C SER A 132 -19.09 56.34 16.61
N SER A 133 -18.63 57.41 17.27
CA SER A 133 -19.29 58.72 17.44
C SER A 133 -20.45 58.77 18.44
N ARG A 134 -20.19 59.54 19.50
CA ARG A 134 -21.06 60.05 20.58
C ARG A 134 -22.33 60.72 20.05
N VAL A 135 -23.43 60.68 20.82
CA VAL A 135 -24.06 61.84 21.49
C VAL A 135 -25.02 61.30 22.57
N GLY A 136 -24.92 61.80 23.80
CA GLY A 136 -25.89 61.47 24.85
C GLY A 136 -25.40 61.86 26.25
N ALA A 137 -25.45 63.15 26.54
CA ALA A 137 -25.15 63.69 27.85
C ALA A 137 -26.29 63.39 28.84
N THR A 138 -25.96 62.77 29.97
CA THR A 138 -26.79 62.85 31.17
C THR A 138 -25.89 62.97 32.39
N ARG A 139 -26.03 64.11 33.09
CA ARG A 139 -25.43 64.40 34.40
C ARG A 139 -25.75 63.25 35.36
N MET A 140 -24.75 62.45 35.71
CA MET A 140 -24.84 61.53 36.85
C MET A 140 -24.19 62.14 38.09
N ASN A 141 -24.90 61.97 39.21
CA ASN A 141 -24.64 62.55 40.51
C ASN A 141 -23.26 62.17 41.06
N THR A 142 -22.56 63.15 41.61
CA THR A 142 -21.21 63.04 42.20
C THR A 142 -21.11 61.98 43.32
N ILE A 143 -22.24 61.59 43.92
CA ILE A 143 -22.30 60.55 44.96
C ILE A 143 -22.23 59.13 44.37
N GLN A 144 -22.78 58.87 43.18
CA GLN A 144 -22.64 57.57 42.50
C GLN A 144 -21.22 57.33 41.96
N ARG A 145 -20.45 58.40 41.70
CA ARG A 145 -19.05 58.30 41.24
C ARG A 145 -18.12 57.74 42.30
N MET A 146 -18.33 58.02 43.59
CA MET A 146 -17.45 57.49 44.65
C MET A 146 -17.69 56.00 44.93
N GLN A 147 -18.92 55.50 44.74
CA GLN A 147 -19.21 54.06 44.89
C GLN A 147 -18.67 53.22 43.74
N ALA A 148 -18.68 53.75 42.51
CA ALA A 148 -18.08 53.09 41.34
C ALA A 148 -16.54 52.97 41.44
N ILE A 149 -15.86 53.97 42.04
CA ILE A 149 -14.39 53.95 42.20
C ILE A 149 -13.94 52.87 43.21
N THR A 150 -14.75 52.60 44.24
CA THR A 150 -14.47 51.50 45.20
C THR A 150 -14.72 50.12 44.61
N GLU A 151 -15.75 49.97 43.77
CA GLU A 151 -16.10 48.68 43.16
C GLU A 151 -15.12 48.29 42.03
N GLU A 152 -14.60 49.26 41.27
CA GLU A 152 -13.54 49.03 40.28
C GLU A 152 -12.21 48.65 40.95
N ALA A 153 -11.87 49.23 42.11
CA ALA A 153 -10.66 48.87 42.84
C ALA A 153 -10.71 47.43 43.40
N ASP A 154 -11.88 47.00 43.88
CA ASP A 154 -12.09 45.62 44.37
C ASP A 154 -12.17 44.60 43.22
N ALA A 155 -12.76 44.98 42.08
CA ALA A 155 -12.75 44.16 40.86
C ALA A 155 -11.31 43.97 40.34
N GLU A 156 -10.49 45.03 40.31
CA GLU A 156 -9.10 44.94 39.85
C GLU A 156 -8.24 44.08 40.78
N GLN A 157 -8.50 44.13 42.09
CA GLN A 157 -7.86 43.25 43.07
C GLN A 157 -8.33 41.79 42.96
N ALA A 158 -9.60 41.55 42.65
CA ALA A 158 -10.14 40.22 42.37
C ALA A 158 -9.56 39.62 41.09
N PHE A 159 -9.38 40.41 40.02
CA PHE A 159 -8.71 40.01 38.79
C PHE A 159 -7.21 39.71 39.00
N LYS A 160 -6.50 40.52 39.81
CA LYS A 160 -5.09 40.26 40.17
C LYS A 160 -4.93 39.02 41.04
N LYS A 161 -5.87 38.73 41.96
CA LYS A 161 -5.87 37.48 42.77
C LYS A 161 -6.23 36.24 41.93
N ARG A 162 -7.15 36.32 40.96
CA ARG A 162 -7.42 35.22 40.02
C ARG A 162 -6.23 34.90 39.11
N ARG A 163 -5.50 35.91 38.62
CA ARG A 163 -4.25 35.71 37.83
C ARG A 163 -3.13 35.04 38.61
N ARG A 164 -3.04 35.23 39.94
CA ARG A 164 -2.03 34.54 40.77
C ARG A 164 -2.40 33.07 41.05
N LYS A 165 -3.69 32.73 41.15
CA LYS A 165 -4.14 31.33 41.34
C LYS A 165 -4.18 30.51 40.05
N GLN A 166 -4.36 31.13 38.88
CA GLN A 166 -4.30 30.41 37.58
C GLN A 166 -2.88 30.12 37.07
N ARG A 167 -1.84 30.72 37.66
CA ARG A 167 -0.44 30.32 37.37
C ARG A 167 -0.01 29.05 38.11
N TRP A 168 -0.86 28.56 39.02
CA TRP A 168 -0.79 27.20 39.55
C TRP A 168 -1.55 26.25 38.61
N CYS A 169 -1.14 26.28 37.34
CA CYS A 169 -1.56 25.31 36.34
C CYS A 169 -0.93 23.95 36.69
N CYS A 170 -1.73 22.89 36.55
CA CYS A 170 -1.62 21.52 37.08
C CYS A 170 -0.33 20.71 36.82
N CYS A 171 0.80 21.33 36.46
CA CYS A 171 2.05 20.63 36.14
C CYS A 171 3.24 20.97 37.07
N CYS A 172 3.06 21.80 38.10
CA CYS A 172 4.18 22.35 38.89
C CYS A 172 4.10 22.05 40.40
N GLY A 173 3.97 20.78 40.78
CA GLY A 173 4.79 20.30 41.91
C GLY A 173 6.18 20.03 41.34
N GLY A 174 7.24 20.71 41.81
CA GLY A 174 8.59 20.73 41.20
C GLY A 174 9.27 19.37 40.95
N LYS A 175 8.71 18.27 41.45
CA LYS A 175 9.11 16.89 41.14
C LYS A 175 8.54 16.38 39.81
N SER A 176 7.38 16.88 39.39
CA SER A 176 6.66 16.50 38.17
C SER A 176 7.37 16.97 36.89
N ARG A 177 7.93 18.19 36.87
CA ARG A 177 8.64 18.72 35.67
C ARG A 177 9.86 17.88 35.27
N ARG A 178 10.60 17.32 36.23
CA ARG A 178 11.73 16.41 35.94
C ARG A 178 11.24 15.07 35.37
N TRP A 179 10.13 14.56 35.90
CA TRP A 179 9.52 13.32 35.43
C TRP A 179 8.96 13.45 34.00
N TRP A 180 8.22 14.52 33.70
CA TRP A 180 7.74 14.80 32.33
C TRP A 180 8.89 14.98 31.33
N ARG A 181 9.96 15.68 31.73
CA ARG A 181 11.16 15.80 30.86
C ARG A 181 11.76 14.43 30.55
N ASN A 182 11.89 13.57 31.54
CA ASN A 182 12.43 12.22 31.33
C ASN A 182 11.51 11.38 30.45
N ILE A 183 10.19 11.51 30.57
CA ILE A 183 9.22 10.85 29.68
C ILE A 183 9.37 11.35 28.24
N CYS A 184 9.44 12.66 28.01
CA CYS A 184 9.62 13.20 26.67
C CYS A 184 10.94 12.73 26.04
N ILE A 185 12.03 12.70 26.81
CA ILE A 185 13.31 12.18 26.32
C ILE A 185 13.20 10.68 26.01
N ALA A 186 12.58 9.90 26.90
CA ALA A 186 12.38 8.48 26.70
C ALA A 186 11.49 8.18 25.49
N SER A 187 10.44 8.96 25.26
CA SER A 187 9.56 8.79 24.09
C SER A 187 10.28 9.12 22.79
N ILE A 188 11.10 10.18 22.77
CA ILE A 188 11.93 10.51 21.60
C ILE A 188 12.95 9.40 21.34
N LEU A 189 13.64 8.92 22.38
CA LEU A 189 14.61 7.83 22.26
C LEU A 189 13.95 6.55 21.75
N THR A 190 12.74 6.23 22.25
CA THR A 190 11.96 5.07 21.80
C THR A 190 11.56 5.23 20.33
N ALA A 191 11.11 6.42 19.91
CA ALA A 191 10.79 6.70 18.51
C ALA A 191 12.01 6.56 17.59
N VAL A 192 13.20 6.99 18.04
CA VAL A 192 14.45 6.80 17.30
C VAL A 192 14.78 5.31 17.16
N ILE A 193 14.67 4.51 18.23
CA ILE A 193 14.89 3.06 18.15
C ILE A 193 13.92 2.40 17.17
N ILE A 194 12.62 2.75 17.24
CA ILE A 194 11.61 2.22 16.31
C ILE A 194 11.94 2.62 14.87
N ALA A 195 12.32 3.87 14.62
CA ALA A 195 12.71 4.33 13.29
C ALA A 195 13.92 3.58 12.74
N VAL A 196 14.92 3.29 13.58
CA VAL A 196 16.09 2.48 13.20
C VAL A 196 15.66 1.06 12.87
N ILE A 197 14.86 0.40 13.73
CA ILE A 197 14.36 -0.96 13.46
C ILE A 197 13.55 -0.98 12.16
N TRP A 198 12.67 0.00 11.95
CA TRP A 198 11.86 0.10 10.74
C TRP A 198 12.74 0.27 9.50
N TYR A 199 13.79 1.08 9.55
CA TYR A 199 14.74 1.22 8.44
C TYR A 199 15.42 -0.11 8.04
N PHE A 200 15.71 -0.99 9.00
CA PHE A 200 16.28 -2.32 8.72
C PHE A 200 15.24 -3.34 8.27
N VAL A 201 14.00 -3.24 8.77
CA VAL A 201 12.91 -4.18 8.48
C VAL A 201 12.17 -3.85 7.17
N TRP A 202 12.24 -2.59 6.72
CA TRP A 202 11.55 -2.15 5.52
C TRP A 202 12.18 -2.76 4.26
N PRO A 203 11.47 -3.62 3.52
CA PRO A 203 12.01 -4.23 2.31
C PRO A 203 12.19 -3.16 1.24
N ARG A 204 13.43 -2.99 0.77
CA ARG A 204 13.78 -2.19 -0.39
C ARG A 204 13.49 -2.95 -1.67
N VAL A 205 13.26 -2.20 -2.75
CA VAL A 205 13.06 -2.78 -4.07
C VAL A 205 14.42 -3.31 -4.57
N PRO A 206 14.53 -4.60 -4.93
CA PRO A 206 15.78 -5.13 -5.48
C PRO A 206 16.09 -4.46 -6.82
N HIS A 207 17.38 -4.32 -7.12
CA HIS A 207 17.82 -3.83 -8.43
C HIS A 207 17.86 -5.00 -9.41
N LEU A 208 17.21 -4.87 -10.56
CA LEU A 208 17.18 -5.91 -11.59
C LEU A 208 18.17 -5.57 -12.71
N SER A 209 18.93 -6.56 -13.15
CA SER A 209 19.82 -6.43 -14.32
C SER A 209 19.64 -7.62 -15.26
N LEU A 210 19.49 -7.35 -16.54
CA LEU A 210 19.43 -8.37 -17.59
C LEU A 210 20.81 -9.04 -17.73
N MET A 211 20.88 -10.37 -17.70
CA MET A 211 22.11 -11.11 -18.00
C MET A 211 22.10 -11.67 -19.41
N GLU A 212 21.13 -12.55 -19.70
CA GLU A 212 21.09 -13.33 -20.93
C GLU A 212 19.63 -13.61 -21.31
N VAL A 213 19.40 -13.77 -22.61
CA VAL A 213 18.10 -14.16 -23.16
C VAL A 213 18.30 -15.32 -24.11
N ASP A 214 17.61 -16.41 -23.83
CA ASP A 214 17.64 -17.67 -24.58
C ASP A 214 16.28 -17.95 -25.22
N ASN A 215 16.26 -18.77 -26.26
CA ASN A 215 15.03 -19.24 -26.90
C ASN A 215 14.68 -20.64 -26.37
N ILE A 216 13.41 -20.91 -26.06
CA ILE A 216 12.97 -22.26 -25.69
C ILE A 216 12.65 -23.08 -26.93
N ASP A 217 12.03 -22.44 -27.92
CA ASP A 217 11.48 -23.12 -29.07
C ASP A 217 12.37 -22.85 -30.29
N ASP A 218 12.94 -23.91 -30.87
CA ASP A 218 13.73 -23.86 -32.13
C ASP A 218 12.95 -23.28 -33.33
N LEU A 219 11.63 -23.05 -33.17
CA LEU A 219 10.73 -22.59 -34.22
C LEU A 219 10.06 -21.28 -33.82
N ASN A 220 10.69 -20.17 -34.20
CA ASN A 220 10.00 -18.90 -34.37
C ASN A 220 8.91 -19.10 -35.43
N ALA A 221 7.66 -19.21 -34.99
CA ALA A 221 6.54 -19.53 -35.87
C ALA A 221 6.04 -18.27 -36.56
N TRP A 222 6.58 -17.99 -37.74
CA TRP A 222 6.08 -16.94 -38.63
C TRP A 222 4.91 -17.48 -39.43
N GLN A 223 3.69 -17.05 -39.12
CA GLN A 223 2.51 -17.45 -39.88
C GLN A 223 2.19 -16.41 -40.95
N ASN A 224 2.72 -16.64 -42.16
CA ASN A 224 2.21 -15.99 -43.36
C ASN A 224 1.02 -16.80 -43.87
N LYS A 225 -0.20 -16.40 -43.51
CA LYS A 225 -1.40 -17.02 -44.08
C LYS A 225 -1.42 -16.63 -45.56
N LYS A 226 -1.08 -17.58 -46.45
CA LYS A 226 -0.83 -17.43 -47.92
C LYS A 226 -1.81 -16.57 -48.76
N ASN A 227 -2.89 -16.04 -48.20
CA ASN A 227 -3.88 -15.16 -48.84
C ASN A 227 -4.44 -14.07 -47.90
N SER A 228 -3.78 -13.80 -46.77
CA SER A 228 -4.22 -12.79 -45.80
C SER A 228 -3.01 -11.92 -45.46
N THR A 229 -3.17 -10.60 -45.53
CA THR A 229 -2.22 -9.55 -45.13
C THR A 229 -1.88 -9.56 -43.62
N LEU A 230 -2.24 -10.65 -42.93
CA LEU A 230 -2.13 -10.80 -41.50
C LEU A 230 -0.87 -11.59 -41.22
N VAL A 231 0.13 -10.88 -40.70
CA VAL A 231 1.38 -11.46 -40.26
C VAL A 231 1.44 -11.41 -38.74
N SER A 232 1.65 -12.57 -38.13
CA SER A 232 1.86 -12.69 -36.69
C SER A 232 3.25 -13.23 -36.41
N PHE A 233 3.82 -12.72 -35.33
CA PHE A 233 5.05 -13.18 -34.72
C PHE A 233 4.71 -13.89 -33.40
N ASN A 234 5.17 -15.13 -33.25
CA ASN A 234 5.01 -15.92 -32.04
C ASN A 234 6.34 -16.58 -31.68
N ALA A 235 6.83 -16.33 -30.47
CA ALA A 235 8.06 -16.91 -29.93
C ALA A 235 7.97 -17.03 -28.40
N THR A 236 8.77 -17.91 -27.79
CA THR A 236 8.88 -18.00 -26.33
C THR A 236 10.34 -17.85 -25.91
N TRP A 237 10.61 -16.88 -25.04
CA TRP A 237 11.98 -16.56 -24.60
C TRP A 237 12.16 -16.92 -23.13
N ILE A 238 13.33 -17.44 -22.77
CA ILE A 238 13.80 -17.49 -21.39
C ILE A 238 14.67 -16.27 -21.17
N VAL A 239 14.27 -15.42 -20.23
CA VAL A 239 15.06 -14.27 -19.82
C VAL A 239 15.66 -14.54 -18.45
N ASN A 240 16.99 -14.57 -18.41
CA ASN A 240 17.77 -14.68 -17.20
C ASN A 240 18.11 -13.28 -16.69
N MET A 241 17.51 -12.90 -15.57
CA MET A 241 17.77 -11.64 -14.88
C MET A 241 18.48 -11.90 -13.56
N THR A 242 19.43 -11.05 -13.19
CA THR A 242 19.96 -11.03 -11.82
C THR A 242 19.15 -10.06 -10.99
N ALA A 243 18.54 -10.57 -9.91
CA ALA A 243 17.95 -9.75 -8.87
C ALA A 243 18.96 -9.49 -7.77
N ASP A 244 19.38 -8.24 -7.64
CA ASP A 244 20.31 -7.79 -6.61
C ASP A 244 19.54 -7.41 -5.34
N ASN A 245 19.63 -8.27 -4.33
CA ASN A 245 19.03 -8.08 -3.01
C ASN A 245 20.09 -7.74 -1.95
N THR A 246 21.24 -7.19 -2.35
CA THR A 246 22.38 -6.94 -1.45
C THR A 246 22.09 -5.88 -0.37
N GLU A 247 21.19 -4.95 -0.66
CA GLU A 247 20.80 -3.88 0.27
C GLU A 247 19.80 -4.31 1.34
N ASN A 248 19.10 -5.43 1.13
CA ASN A 248 18.09 -5.92 2.07
C ASN A 248 18.70 -6.88 3.10
N TRP A 249 18.44 -6.62 4.38
CA TRP A 249 18.89 -7.48 5.48
C TRP A 249 17.96 -8.68 5.73
N ILE A 250 16.75 -8.65 5.21
CA ILE A 250 15.70 -9.65 5.41
C ILE A 250 15.36 -10.28 4.04
N PRO A 251 15.00 -11.57 3.98
CA PRO A 251 14.50 -12.17 2.75
C PRO A 251 13.33 -11.38 2.16
N THR A 252 13.37 -11.13 0.85
CA THR A 252 12.33 -10.37 0.17
C THR A 252 11.40 -11.33 -0.55
N HIS A 253 10.14 -11.40 -0.09
CA HIS A 253 9.12 -12.23 -0.72
C HIS A 253 8.44 -11.45 -1.84
N ILE A 254 8.72 -11.83 -3.08
CA ILE A 254 8.08 -11.26 -4.27
C ILE A 254 6.85 -12.12 -4.59
N ARG A 255 5.68 -11.49 -4.62
CA ARG A 255 4.41 -12.14 -4.98
C ARG A 255 4.31 -12.40 -6.46
N ASN A 256 4.73 -11.42 -7.25
CA ASN A 256 4.77 -11.52 -8.70
C ASN A 256 5.82 -10.56 -9.27
N MET A 257 6.61 -11.03 -10.23
CA MET A 257 7.44 -10.21 -11.09
C MET A 257 6.90 -10.34 -12.51
N ALA A 258 6.15 -9.34 -12.96
CA ALA A 258 5.58 -9.30 -14.29
C ALA A 258 6.50 -8.50 -15.22
N VAL A 259 6.85 -9.08 -16.36
CA VAL A 259 7.70 -8.43 -17.36
C VAL A 259 6.88 -8.18 -18.61
N ARG A 260 7.01 -6.97 -19.16
CA ARG A 260 6.48 -6.61 -20.48
C ARG A 260 7.64 -6.14 -21.35
N VAL A 261 7.70 -6.67 -22.56
CA VAL A 261 8.69 -6.27 -23.55
C VAL A 261 8.03 -5.25 -24.48
N VAL A 262 8.64 -4.08 -24.59
CA VAL A 262 8.13 -2.95 -25.37
C VAL A 262 9.15 -2.59 -26.44
N ASN A 263 8.72 -2.47 -27.69
CA ASN A 263 9.54 -1.84 -28.72
C ASN A 263 9.67 -0.35 -28.37
N ARG A 264 10.90 0.12 -28.17
CA ARG A 264 11.20 1.48 -27.72
C ARG A 264 10.75 2.55 -28.72
N ASP A 265 10.85 2.26 -30.01
CA ASP A 265 10.60 3.24 -31.06
C ASP A 265 9.09 3.41 -31.32
N THR A 266 8.32 2.32 -31.24
CA THR A 266 6.87 2.34 -31.47
C THR A 266 6.03 2.34 -30.20
N THR A 267 6.66 2.11 -29.03
CA THR A 267 6.02 1.94 -27.71
C THR A 267 5.00 0.81 -27.64
N LYS A 268 5.04 -0.13 -28.60
CA LYS A 268 4.13 -1.28 -28.65
C LYS A 268 4.67 -2.44 -27.80
N ILE A 269 3.77 -3.08 -27.06
CA ILE A 269 4.09 -4.30 -26.30
C ILE A 269 4.17 -5.46 -27.30
N ILE A 270 5.29 -6.16 -27.28
CA ILE A 270 5.59 -7.30 -28.17
C ILE A 270 5.58 -8.64 -27.42
N GLY A 271 5.66 -8.61 -26.09
CA GLY A 271 5.59 -9.81 -25.28
C GLY A 271 5.40 -9.54 -23.79
N GLN A 272 5.07 -10.60 -23.07
CA GLN A 272 4.82 -10.54 -21.64
C GLN A 272 5.13 -11.88 -20.97
N GLY A 273 5.47 -11.84 -19.68
CA GLY A 273 5.65 -13.03 -18.86
C GLY A 273 5.62 -12.71 -17.37
N ASP A 274 5.61 -13.75 -16.55
CA ASP A 274 5.63 -13.62 -15.10
C ASP A 274 6.53 -14.68 -14.43
N SER A 275 7.07 -14.35 -13.26
CA SER A 275 7.84 -15.31 -12.44
C SER A 275 6.96 -16.12 -11.48
N GLY A 276 5.72 -15.68 -11.26
CA GLY A 276 4.96 -16.07 -10.07
C GLY A 276 5.63 -15.64 -8.77
N THR A 277 5.43 -16.42 -7.70
CA THR A 277 5.98 -16.12 -6.38
C THR A 277 7.43 -16.58 -6.26
N LEU A 278 8.32 -15.70 -5.78
CA LEU A 278 9.72 -16.03 -5.54
C LEU A 278 10.23 -15.39 -4.25
N VAL A 279 11.27 -15.96 -3.64
CA VAL A 279 11.89 -15.43 -2.42
C VAL A 279 13.35 -15.15 -2.69
N LEU A 280 13.75 -13.90 -2.51
CA LEU A 280 15.15 -13.47 -2.64
C LEU A 280 15.84 -13.59 -1.28
N ALA A 281 16.96 -14.29 -1.26
CA ALA A 281 17.77 -14.40 -0.05
C ALA A 281 18.37 -13.03 0.35
N PRO A 282 18.52 -12.76 1.66
CA PRO A 282 19.02 -11.47 2.14
C PRO A 282 20.47 -11.29 1.74
N ARG A 283 20.85 -10.06 1.39
CA ARG A 283 22.22 -9.65 1.07
C ARG A 283 22.90 -10.46 -0.06
N THR A 284 22.12 -11.01 -0.99
CA THR A 284 22.63 -11.84 -2.09
C THR A 284 22.12 -11.37 -3.44
N LYS A 285 22.85 -11.73 -4.50
CA LYS A 285 22.38 -11.64 -5.88
C LYS A 285 21.88 -13.01 -6.29
N GLN A 286 20.68 -13.08 -6.84
CA GLN A 286 20.07 -14.34 -7.24
C GLN A 286 19.66 -14.26 -8.71
N LEU A 287 19.93 -15.34 -9.45
CA LEU A 287 19.45 -15.49 -10.82
C LEU A 287 17.96 -15.81 -10.79
N VAL A 288 17.18 -15.05 -11.55
CA VAL A 288 15.74 -15.22 -11.75
C VAL A 288 15.52 -15.50 -13.22
N THR A 289 14.98 -16.68 -13.51
CA THR A 289 14.67 -17.13 -14.86
C THR A 289 13.17 -16.90 -15.12
N LEU A 290 12.86 -16.14 -16.17
CA LEU A 290 11.51 -15.74 -16.54
C LEU A 290 11.18 -16.29 -17.92
N GLN A 291 10.03 -16.94 -18.07
CA GLN A 291 9.53 -17.34 -19.38
C GLN A 291 8.64 -16.23 -19.93
N LEU A 292 9.02 -15.67 -21.07
CA LEU A 292 8.30 -14.63 -21.78
C LEU A 292 7.63 -15.19 -23.02
N SER A 293 6.33 -14.95 -23.14
CA SER A 293 5.55 -15.26 -24.33
C SER A 293 5.51 -14.02 -25.23
N MET A 294 6.15 -14.12 -26.38
CA MET A 294 6.19 -13.07 -27.39
C MET A 294 5.07 -13.34 -28.40
N TYR A 295 4.07 -12.47 -28.44
CA TYR A 295 2.98 -12.58 -29.40
C TYR A 295 2.66 -11.19 -29.91
N TYR A 296 2.94 -10.97 -31.20
CA TYR A 296 2.67 -9.70 -31.85
C TYR A 296 1.89 -9.93 -33.14
N TYR A 297 0.84 -9.13 -33.31
CA TYR A 297 -0.04 -9.16 -34.48
C TYR A 297 0.03 -7.82 -35.19
N ALA A 298 0.53 -7.82 -36.43
CA ALA A 298 0.63 -6.60 -37.21
C ALA A 298 -0.76 -6.21 -37.76
N PRO A 299 -1.24 -4.97 -37.49
CA PRO A 299 -2.50 -4.48 -38.05
C PRO A 299 -2.42 -4.20 -39.55
N SER A 300 -1.22 -3.95 -40.08
CA SER A 300 -0.92 -3.65 -41.48
C SER A 300 0.42 -4.23 -41.90
N GLU A 301 0.64 -4.44 -43.20
CA GLU A 301 1.92 -4.91 -43.74
C GLU A 301 3.06 -3.91 -43.48
N ASP A 302 2.73 -2.61 -43.43
CA ASP A 302 3.66 -1.51 -43.16
C ASP A 302 3.81 -1.18 -41.66
N ASP A 303 3.50 -2.12 -40.73
CA ASP A 303 3.71 -1.83 -39.31
C ASP A 303 5.21 -1.76 -38.98
N PRO A 304 5.72 -0.62 -38.45
CA PRO A 304 7.13 -0.46 -38.15
C PRO A 304 7.62 -1.47 -37.10
N THR A 305 6.80 -1.79 -36.10
CA THR A 305 7.14 -2.76 -35.05
C THR A 305 7.37 -4.15 -35.64
N PHE A 306 6.53 -4.52 -36.61
CA PHE A 306 6.64 -5.81 -37.28
C PHE A 306 7.88 -5.86 -38.18
N SER A 307 8.16 -4.78 -38.92
CA SER A 307 9.37 -4.64 -39.73
C SER A 307 10.65 -4.72 -38.88
N ASP A 308 10.66 -4.07 -37.70
CA ASP A 308 11.77 -4.13 -36.76
C ASP A 308 11.98 -5.56 -36.22
N LEU A 309 10.89 -6.23 -35.81
CA LEU A 309 10.95 -7.63 -35.36
C LEU A 309 11.44 -8.56 -36.46
N LEU A 310 10.96 -8.39 -37.70
CA LEU A 310 11.35 -9.20 -38.85
C LEU A 310 12.84 -9.01 -39.17
N SER A 311 13.30 -7.76 -39.23
CA SER A 311 14.70 -7.44 -39.55
C SER A 311 15.67 -7.93 -38.47
N ALA A 312 15.31 -7.83 -37.19
CA ALA A 312 16.16 -8.27 -36.09
C ALA A 312 16.14 -9.79 -35.87
N CYS A 313 14.98 -10.44 -35.98
CA CYS A 313 14.85 -11.87 -35.61
C CYS A 313 14.95 -12.84 -36.81
N LEU A 314 14.46 -12.48 -38.01
CA LEU A 314 14.44 -13.41 -39.15
C LEU A 314 15.84 -13.65 -39.72
N VAL A 315 16.64 -12.58 -39.83
CA VAL A 315 18.00 -12.63 -40.40
C VAL A 315 18.90 -13.55 -39.56
N ASN A 316 18.78 -13.46 -38.24
CA ASN A 316 19.55 -14.30 -37.31
C ASN A 316 19.14 -15.77 -37.39
N ALA A 317 17.82 -16.05 -37.46
CA ALA A 317 17.31 -17.42 -37.46
C ALA A 317 17.71 -18.22 -38.73
N GLN A 318 17.82 -17.57 -39.89
CA GLN A 318 18.13 -18.26 -41.15
C GLN A 318 19.62 -18.25 -41.50
N GLY A 319 20.45 -17.50 -40.78
CA GLY A 319 21.87 -17.30 -41.12
C GLY A 319 22.09 -16.66 -42.50
N VAL A 320 21.03 -16.18 -43.15
CA VAL A 320 21.08 -15.56 -44.47
C VAL A 320 21.39 -14.08 -44.26
N SER A 321 22.69 -13.76 -44.34
CA SER A 321 23.13 -12.37 -44.44
C SER A 321 22.61 -11.78 -45.75
N LEU A 322 21.52 -11.03 -45.69
CA LEU A 322 21.02 -10.27 -46.84
C LEU A 322 22.02 -9.14 -47.14
N SER A 323 22.90 -9.37 -48.12
CA SER A 323 23.85 -8.37 -48.63
C SER A 323 23.13 -7.08 -49.01
N GLY A 324 23.11 -6.10 -48.11
CA GLY A 324 22.53 -4.78 -48.35
C GLY A 324 21.64 -4.23 -47.22
N SER A 325 21.17 -5.04 -46.28
CA SER A 325 20.53 -4.49 -45.06
C SER A 325 21.62 -4.07 -44.07
N LYS A 326 21.45 -2.92 -43.40
CA LYS A 326 22.34 -2.49 -42.32
C LYS A 326 22.36 -3.56 -41.24
N GLN A 327 23.41 -4.38 -41.23
CA GLN A 327 23.51 -5.64 -40.50
C GLN A 327 23.64 -5.49 -38.97
N ASP A 328 23.47 -4.28 -38.43
CA ASP A 328 23.75 -3.97 -37.02
C ASP A 328 22.61 -3.22 -36.29
N THR A 329 21.44 -3.04 -36.91
CA THR A 329 20.31 -2.43 -36.19
C THR A 329 19.61 -3.49 -35.35
N GLY A 330 20.24 -3.85 -34.23
CA GLY A 330 19.58 -4.69 -33.22
C GLY A 330 18.29 -4.03 -32.73
N LEU A 331 17.36 -4.84 -32.25
CA LEU A 331 16.02 -4.41 -31.86
C LEU A 331 16.08 -3.49 -30.65
N ALA A 332 15.56 -2.27 -30.75
CA ALA A 332 15.48 -1.38 -29.60
C ALA A 332 14.32 -1.81 -28.69
N ILE A 333 14.59 -2.63 -27.67
CA ILE A 333 13.58 -3.06 -26.69
C ILE A 333 13.88 -2.57 -25.28
N ASP A 334 12.79 -2.28 -24.59
CA ASP A 334 12.72 -1.94 -23.18
C ASP A 334 11.96 -3.05 -22.43
N PHE A 335 12.56 -3.55 -21.35
CA PHE A 335 11.90 -4.48 -20.44
C PHE A 335 11.27 -3.69 -19.28
N LEU A 336 9.95 -3.61 -19.28
CA LEU A 336 9.18 -3.03 -18.18
C LEU A 336 8.89 -4.12 -17.15
N VAL A 337 9.67 -4.12 -16.06
CA VAL A 337 9.54 -5.10 -14.99
C VAL A 337 8.74 -4.50 -13.83
N THR A 338 7.55 -5.04 -13.58
CA THR A 338 6.68 -4.65 -12.47
C THR A 338 6.76 -5.68 -11.35
N THR A 339 7.32 -5.27 -10.22
CA THR A 339 7.52 -6.13 -9.05
C THR A 339 6.47 -5.83 -7.98
N SER A 340 5.80 -6.87 -7.49
CA SER A 340 4.90 -6.82 -6.33
C SER A 340 5.55 -7.55 -5.15
N ILE A 341 5.85 -6.81 -4.07
CA ILE A 341 6.50 -7.34 -2.88
C ILE A 341 5.43 -7.62 -1.81
N ALA A 342 5.54 -8.76 -1.13
CA ALA A 342 4.62 -9.10 -0.05
C ALA A 342 4.75 -8.10 1.12
N GLY A 343 3.61 -7.61 1.62
CA GLY A 343 3.55 -6.62 2.70
C GLY A 343 3.60 -5.17 2.23
N ILE A 344 3.95 -4.91 0.97
CA ILE A 344 3.85 -3.59 0.34
C ILE A 344 2.56 -3.54 -0.49
N ALA A 345 1.76 -2.49 -0.33
CA ALA A 345 0.48 -2.36 -1.03
C ALA A 345 0.64 -1.93 -2.50
N TRP A 346 1.74 -1.27 -2.85
CA TRP A 346 2.03 -0.82 -4.21
C TRP A 346 3.02 -1.75 -4.93
N SER A 347 2.95 -1.73 -6.27
CA SER A 347 3.96 -2.32 -7.14
C SER A 347 4.98 -1.25 -7.55
N THR A 348 6.20 -1.68 -7.87
CA THR A 348 7.23 -0.81 -8.44
C THR A 348 7.57 -1.28 -9.84
N THR A 349 7.65 -0.37 -10.79
CA THR A 349 8.02 -0.66 -12.18
C THR A 349 9.41 -0.10 -12.48
N GLN A 350 10.29 -0.94 -12.99
CA GLN A 350 11.63 -0.57 -13.46
C GLN A 350 11.66 -0.73 -14.99
N ASN A 351 12.27 0.23 -15.69
CA ASN A 351 12.55 0.11 -17.12
C ASN A 351 14.01 -0.29 -17.31
N ILE A 352 14.26 -1.44 -17.94
CA ILE A 352 15.59 -1.93 -18.27
C ILE A 352 15.75 -1.82 -19.78
N SER A 353 16.46 -0.78 -20.22
CA SER A 353 16.76 -0.56 -21.64
C SER A 353 17.99 -1.33 -22.06
N THR A 354 17.94 -1.91 -23.27
CA THR A 354 19.09 -2.56 -23.89
C THR A 354 19.99 -1.51 -24.57
N PRO A 355 21.28 -1.38 -24.18
CA PRO A 355 22.14 -0.29 -24.67
C PRO A 355 22.64 -0.49 -26.11
N VAL A 356 22.78 -1.73 -26.54
CA VAL A 356 23.22 -2.13 -27.88
C VAL A 356 22.10 -3.02 -28.41
N GLY A 357 21.52 -2.66 -29.56
CA GLY A 357 20.27 -3.22 -30.07
C GLY A 357 20.16 -4.73 -29.82
N PHE A 358 19.04 -5.14 -29.24
CA PHE A 358 18.80 -6.49 -28.79
C PHE A 358 18.82 -7.48 -29.95
N GLN A 359 19.62 -8.53 -29.80
CA GLN A 359 19.68 -9.64 -30.75
C GLN A 359 18.67 -10.68 -30.31
N CYS A 360 17.79 -11.11 -31.22
CA CYS A 360 16.84 -12.16 -30.90
C CYS A 360 17.59 -13.47 -30.65
N PRO A 361 17.22 -14.24 -29.62
CA PRO A 361 17.86 -15.51 -29.34
C PRO A 361 17.61 -16.49 -30.49
N THR A 362 18.64 -17.23 -30.88
CA THR A 362 18.62 -18.21 -31.99
C THR A 362 18.16 -19.57 -31.54
#